data_AF-A0A9E3JY36-F1
#
_entry.id   AF-A0A9E3JY36-F1
#
_cell.length_a   1.000
_cell.length_b   1.000
_cell.length_c   1.000
_cell.angle_alpha   90.00
_cell.angle_beta   90.00
_cell.angle_gamma   90.00
#
_symmetry.space_group_name_H-M   'P 1'
#
loop_
_entity.id
_entity.type
_entity.pdbx_description
1 polymer ?
#
loop_
_entity_poly.entity_id
_entity_poly.type
_entity_poly.pdbx_seq_one_letter_code
_entity_poly.pdbx_strand_id
1 'polypeptide(L)'
;MQPATHIRPATPADAARICAIYNYYITTTTISFEEDPVDAPEMARRIADVAAAGLPWLVLEVDGAVAGYAYATKWRVRPAYRH
;
A
#
# COMPACT_ATOMS: atom_id res chain seq x y z
N MET A 1 -21.05 -8.49 18.63
CA MET A 1 -20.41 -9.34 17.60
C MET A 1 -19.11 -8.64 17.21
N GLN A 2 -17.96 -9.31 17.29
CA GLN A 2 -16.70 -8.69 16.83
C GLN A 2 -16.71 -8.61 15.30
N PRO A 3 -16.24 -7.50 14.70
CA PRO A 3 -16.18 -7.38 13.24
C PRO A 3 -15.28 -8.47 12.68
N ALA A 4 -15.64 -9.00 11.51
CA ALA A 4 -14.81 -10.00 10.85
C ALA A 4 -13.55 -9.31 10.33
N THR A 5 -12.38 -9.70 10.87
CA THR A 5 -11.10 -9.11 10.50
C THR A 5 -10.20 -10.17 9.87
N HIS A 6 -9.60 -9.84 8.73
CA HIS A 6 -8.76 -10.76 7.98
C HIS A 6 -7.59 -10.02 7.33
N ILE A 7 -6.36 -10.53 7.51
CA ILE A 7 -5.17 -10.03 6.84
C ILE A 7 -4.86 -10.94 5.67
N ARG A 8 -4.73 -10.37 4.47
CA ARG A 8 -4.41 -11.11 3.24
C ARG A 8 -3.43 -10.35 2.35
N PRO A 9 -2.76 -11.04 1.41
CA PRO A 9 -2.05 -10.37 0.33
C PRO A 9 -2.97 -9.41 -0.43
N ALA A 10 -2.43 -8.24 -0.77
CA ALA A 10 -3.11 -7.27 -1.61
C ALA A 10 -3.13 -7.75 -3.06
N THR A 11 -4.17 -7.37 -3.78
CA THR A 11 -4.32 -7.57 -5.23
C THR A 11 -4.44 -6.21 -5.91
N PRO A 12 -4.23 -6.11 -7.24
CA PRO A 12 -4.46 -4.87 -7.98
C PRO A 12 -5.89 -4.33 -7.82
N ALA A 13 -6.88 -5.17 -7.51
CA ALA A 13 -8.26 -4.74 -7.26
C ALA A 13 -8.40 -3.91 -5.97
N ASP A 14 -7.49 -4.05 -5.01
CA ASP A 14 -7.50 -3.28 -3.76
C ASP A 14 -6.97 -1.86 -3.94
N ALA A 15 -6.36 -1.56 -5.10
CA ALA A 15 -5.62 -0.32 -5.36
C ALA A 15 -6.46 0.94 -5.15
N ALA A 16 -7.72 0.95 -5.62
CA ALA A 16 -8.59 2.11 -5.47
C ALA A 16 -8.86 2.45 -3.99
N ARG A 17 -9.06 1.43 -3.15
CA ARG A 17 -9.32 1.63 -1.73
C ARG A 17 -8.06 2.02 -0.96
N ILE A 18 -6.92 1.40 -1.28
CA ILE A 18 -5.61 1.76 -0.72
C ILE A 18 -5.26 3.21 -1.09
N CYS A 19 -5.46 3.59 -2.35
CA CYS A 19 -5.28 4.93 -2.88
C CYS A 19 -6.10 5.96 -2.10
N ALA A 20 -7.39 5.68 -1.85
CA ALA A 20 -8.23 6.57 -1.04
C ALA A 20 -7.71 6.75 0.39
N ILE A 21 -7.22 5.68 1.04
CA ILE A 21 -6.62 5.75 2.37
C ILE A 21 -5.33 6.58 2.31
N TYR A 22 -4.46 6.32 1.34
CA TYR A 22 -3.16 6.99 1.20
C TYR A 22 -3.29 8.48 0.93
N ASN A 23 -4.18 8.87 0.02
CA ASN A 23 -4.42 10.26 -0.36
C ASN A 23 -5.01 11.09 0.77
N TYR A 24 -5.81 10.48 1.66
CA TYR A 24 -6.23 11.15 2.89
C TYR A 24 -5.01 11.59 3.71
N TYR A 25 -4.03 10.70 3.90
CA TYR A 25 -2.83 11.03 4.67
C TYR A 25 -1.88 12.02 3.96
N ILE A 26 -1.76 11.96 2.63
CA ILE A 26 -1.01 12.97 1.85
C ILE A 26 -1.58 14.37 2.10
N THR A 27 -2.90 14.51 1.98
CA THR A 27 -3.56 15.82 2.00
C THR A 27 -3.79 16.39 3.40
N THR A 28 -3.74 15.55 4.45
CA THR A 28 -4.12 15.96 5.82
C THR A 28 -3.01 15.82 6.86
N THR A 29 -1.88 15.20 6.52
CA THR A 29 -0.81 14.90 7.48
C THR A 29 0.58 15.01 6.87
N THR A 30 1.63 14.93 7.69
CA THR A 30 3.03 14.91 7.26
C THR A 30 3.66 13.51 7.34
N ILE A 31 2.86 12.44 7.42
CA ILE A 31 3.35 11.06 7.55
C ILE A 31 3.96 10.53 6.24
N SER A 32 3.57 11.11 5.12
CA SER A 32 4.12 10.84 3.79
C SER A 32 4.93 12.05 3.32
N PHE A 33 5.96 11.80 2.52
CA PHE A 33 6.67 12.85 1.76
C PHE A 33 6.11 13.03 0.35
N GLU A 34 5.08 12.27 -0.03
CA GLU A 34 4.34 12.58 -1.26
C GLU A 34 3.54 13.86 -1.08
N GLU A 35 3.70 14.77 -2.06
CA GLU A 35 3.05 16.08 -2.09
C GLU A 35 1.75 16.04 -2.91
N ASP A 36 1.68 15.17 -3.92
CA ASP A 36 0.55 15.06 -4.84
C ASP A 36 -0.27 13.78 -4.58
N PRO A 37 -1.60 13.81 -4.74
CA PRO A 37 -2.43 12.61 -4.69
C PRO A 37 -2.02 11.59 -5.76
N VAL A 38 -1.99 10.32 -5.38
CA VAL A 38 -1.74 9.19 -6.28
C VAL A 38 -3.05 8.71 -6.87
N ASP A 39 -3.07 8.23 -8.12
CA ASP A 39 -4.26 7.61 -8.70
C ASP A 39 -4.30 6.07 -8.50
N ALA A 40 -5.48 5.47 -8.71
CA ALA A 40 -5.64 4.03 -8.54
C ALA A 40 -4.78 3.19 -9.50
N PRO A 41 -4.63 3.54 -10.80
CA PRO A 41 -3.71 2.85 -11.70
C PRO A 41 -2.25 2.85 -11.23
N GLU A 42 -1.73 3.98 -10.75
CA GLU A 42 -0.37 4.06 -10.22
C GLU A 42 -0.23 3.23 -8.94
N MET A 43 -1.21 3.26 -8.05
CA MET A 43 -1.18 2.40 -6.86
C MET A 43 -1.22 0.90 -7.23
N ALA A 44 -2.00 0.51 -8.24
CA ALA A 44 -2.02 -0.86 -8.75
C ALA A 44 -0.66 -1.28 -9.33
N ARG A 45 0.00 -0.37 -10.06
CA ARG A 45 1.36 -0.57 -10.58
C ARG A 45 2.37 -0.80 -9.44
N ARG A 46 2.31 0.01 -8.39
CA ARG A 46 3.18 -0.14 -7.20
C ARG A 46 2.98 -1.49 -6.49
N ILE A 47 1.73 -1.94 -6.34
CA ILE A 47 1.41 -3.26 -5.78
C ILE A 47 2.06 -4.37 -6.64
N ALA A 48 1.92 -4.28 -7.96
CA ALA A 48 2.50 -5.25 -8.88
C ALA A 48 4.03 -5.25 -8.85
N ASP A 49 4.68 -4.08 -8.79
CA ASP A 49 6.14 -3.96 -8.70
C ASP A 49 6.70 -4.59 -7.41
N VAL A 50 6.03 -4.38 -6.28
CA VAL A 50 6.38 -4.97 -4.98
C VAL A 50 6.24 -6.49 -5.03
N ALA A 51 5.15 -7.00 -5.61
CA ALA A 51 4.95 -8.43 -5.80
C ALA A 51 6.00 -9.04 -6.74
N ALA A 52 6.34 -8.37 -7.85
CA ALA A 52 7.38 -8.79 -8.79
C ALA A 52 8.78 -8.79 -8.14
N ALA A 53 9.01 -7.94 -7.13
CA ALA A 53 10.21 -7.95 -6.32
C ALA A 53 10.23 -9.07 -5.25
N GLY A 54 9.18 -9.89 -5.15
CA GLY A 54 9.04 -10.94 -4.13
C GLY A 54 8.79 -10.40 -2.72
N LEU A 55 8.31 -9.16 -2.60
CA LEU A 55 8.08 -8.49 -1.32
C LEU A 55 6.58 -8.48 -0.97
N PRO A 56 6.23 -8.49 0.33
CA PRO A 56 4.84 -8.50 0.76
C PRO A 56 4.16 -7.14 0.60
N TRP A 57 2.91 -7.18 0.13
CA TRP A 57 1.91 -6.13 0.32
C TRP A 57 0.67 -6.78 0.94
N LEU A 58 0.26 -6.29 2.10
CA LEU A 58 -0.84 -6.83 2.90
C LEU A 58 -1.95 -5.80 3.02
N VAL A 59 -3.19 -6.28 3.07
CA VAL A 59 -4.37 -5.49 3.45
C VAL A 59 -5.01 -6.08 4.70
N LEU A 60 -5.54 -5.20 5.55
CA LEU A 60 -6.49 -5.54 6.60
C LEU A 60 -7.89 -5.32 6.04
N GLU A 61 -8.66 -6.39 5.95
CA GLU A 61 -10.07 -6.37 5.61
C GLU A 61 -10.91 -6.40 6.89
N VAL A 62 -11.90 -5.51 6.98
CA VAL A 62 -12.87 -5.43 8.08
C VAL A 62 -14.26 -5.39 7.44
N ASP A 63 -15.09 -6.39 7.74
CA ASP A 63 -16.45 -6.54 7.20
C ASP A 63 -16.51 -6.44 5.66
N GLY A 64 -15.54 -7.04 4.96
CA GLY A 64 -15.48 -7.08 3.49
C GLY A 64 -14.82 -5.86 2.84
N ALA A 65 -14.39 -4.85 3.60
CA ALA A 65 -13.75 -3.65 3.09
C ALA A 65 -12.31 -3.51 3.58
N VAL A 66 -11.41 -3.05 2.70
CA VAL A 66 -10.04 -2.73 3.10
C VAL A 66 -10.05 -1.50 4.02
N ALA A 67 -9.59 -1.71 5.26
CA ALA A 67 -9.50 -0.70 6.31
C ALA A 67 -8.07 -0.20 6.54
N GLY A 68 -7.07 -0.97 6.11
CA GLY A 68 -5.66 -0.60 6.22
C GLY A 68 -4.77 -1.46 5.34
N TYR A 69 -3.51 -1.07 5.20
CA TYR A 69 -2.53 -1.81 4.41
C TYR A 69 -1.12 -1.62 4.97
N ALA A 70 -0.22 -2.54 4.63
CA ALA A 70 1.19 -2.48 4.95
C ALA A 70 1.99 -3.16 3.84
N TYR A 71 3.19 -2.65 3.52
CA TYR A 71 3.99 -3.22 2.45
C TYR A 71 5.48 -3.02 2.72
N ALA A 72 6.30 -3.90 2.13
CA ALA A 72 7.75 -3.75 2.11
C ALA A 72 8.22 -3.27 0.74
N THR A 73 9.32 -2.50 0.72
CA THR A 73 9.98 -2.08 -0.51
C THR A 73 11.47 -2.36 -0.43
N LYS A 74 12.15 -2.33 -1.58
CA LYS A 74 13.61 -2.44 -1.62
C LYS A 74 14.23 -1.23 -0.92
N TRP A 75 15.02 -1.47 0.11
CA TRP A 75 15.77 -0.43 0.77
C TRP A 75 16.95 0.01 -0.10
N ARG A 76 17.01 1.32 -0.43
CA ARG A 76 18.17 1.98 -1.04
C ARG A 76 18.83 1.19 -2.19
N VAL A 77 18.14 1.11 -3.33
CA VAL A 77 18.50 0.29 -4.50
C VAL A 77 19.86 0.57 -5.18
N ARG A 78 20.60 1.61 -4.80
CA ARG A 78 21.91 1.91 -5.42
C ARG A 78 23.00 1.00 -4.85
N PRO A 79 23.94 0.48 -5.66
CA PRO A 79 25.01 -0.43 -5.19
C PRO A 79 25.83 0.11 -4.01
N ALA A 80 25.97 1.43 -3.91
CA ALA A 80 26.69 2.08 -2.82
C ALA A 80 26.10 1.83 -1.42
N TYR A 81 24.86 1.35 -1.30
CA TYR A 81 24.18 1.13 -0.02
C TYR A 81 24.17 -0.33 0.46
N ARG A 82 24.93 -1.23 -0.18
CA ARG A 82 25.00 -2.65 0.19
C ARG A 82 25.99 -2.98 1.33
N HIS A 83 26.75 -1.98 1.77
CA HIS A 83 27.77 -2.04 2.83
C HIS A 83 27.45 -0.96 3.86
#